data_AF-A0A9P5WWG0-F1
#
_entry.id   AF-A0A9P5WWG0-F1
#
_cell.length_a   1.000
_cell.length_b   1.000
_cell.length_c   1.000
_cell.angle_alpha   90.00
_cell.angle_beta   90.00
_cell.angle_gamma   90.00
#
_symmetry.space_group_name_H-M   'P 1'
#
loop_
_entity.id
_entity.type
_entity.pdbx_description
1 polymer ?
#
loop_
_entity_poly.entity_id
_entity_poly.type
_entity_poly.pdbx_seq_one_letter_code
_entity_poly.pdbx_strand_id
1 'polypeptide(L)'
;MQRIPPDILPTVLFLCSLLCTDASYSRGSETGVVLRSNMLALSEIKFQAVCNHLSAVLYVHGHGDSFDSTQFGDINRPFQHIAPSAIIGLSFDIRRRLGGSIYFYHKSFWDFLIDPTRSGTFCVTSPPAADAYYKHCLSVVLKYEESYSLRGSGEV
;
A
#
# COMPACT_ATOMS: atom_id res chain seq x y z
N MET A 1 18.03 4.43 22.55
CA MET A 1 16.72 3.76 22.38
C MET A 1 16.40 3.69 20.90
N GLN A 2 16.49 2.51 20.27
CA GLN A 2 15.90 2.31 18.94
C GLN A 2 14.39 2.24 19.12
N ARG A 3 13.66 3.25 18.61
CA ARG A 3 12.20 3.32 18.68
C ARG A 3 11.50 2.24 17.84
N ILE A 4 12.21 1.71 16.84
CA ILE A 4 11.73 0.68 15.92
C ILE A 4 12.60 -0.55 16.12
N PRO A 5 12.01 -1.72 16.43
CA PRO A 5 12.75 -2.98 16.55
C PRO A 5 13.52 -3.32 15.24
N PRO A 6 14.76 -3.85 15.31
CA PRO A 6 15.57 -4.13 14.13
C PRO A 6 14.92 -5.10 13.13
N ASP A 7 14.10 -6.02 13.61
CA ASP A 7 13.34 -6.99 12.85
C ASP A 7 12.17 -6.36 12.07
N ILE A 8 11.63 -5.25 12.57
CA ILE A 8 10.49 -4.53 11.97
C ILE A 8 10.98 -3.40 11.05
N LEU A 9 12.21 -2.91 11.25
CA LEU A 9 12.78 -1.78 10.51
C LEU A 9 12.73 -1.94 8.99
N PRO A 10 13.08 -3.09 8.37
CA PRO A 10 12.97 -3.25 6.92
C PRO A 10 11.53 -3.03 6.42
N THR A 11 10.56 -3.59 7.13
CA THR A 11 9.13 -3.45 6.81
C THR A 11 8.64 -2.01 6.92
N VAL A 12 9.10 -1.29 7.94
CA VAL A 12 8.84 0.16 8.11
C VAL A 12 9.42 0.94 6.93
N LEU A 13 10.67 0.67 6.57
CA LEU A 13 11.32 1.34 5.45
C LEU A 13 10.58 1.05 4.14
N PHE A 14 10.13 -0.17 3.90
CA PHE A 14 9.31 -0.51 2.73
C PHE A 14 7.97 0.21 2.72
N LEU A 15 7.27 0.29 3.86
CA LEU A 15 6.05 1.08 3.96
C LEU A 15 6.32 2.55 3.63
N CYS A 16 7.37 3.14 4.20
CA CYS A 16 7.76 4.52 3.93
C CYS A 16 8.13 4.73 2.44
N SER A 17 8.92 3.82 1.84
CA SER A 17 9.24 3.86 0.40
C SER A 17 7.97 3.85 -0.44
N LEU A 18 7.04 2.96 -0.11
CA LEU A 18 5.79 2.81 -0.83
C LEU A 18 4.87 4.05 -0.69
N LEU A 19 4.86 4.70 0.48
CA LEU A 19 4.15 5.96 0.69
C LEU A 19 4.85 7.16 0.02
N CYS A 20 6.17 7.10 -0.19
CA CYS A 20 6.92 8.20 -0.81
C CYS A 20 7.06 8.09 -2.34
N THR A 21 6.99 6.88 -2.91
CA THR A 21 7.28 6.61 -4.34
C THR A 21 6.05 6.42 -5.21
N ASP A 22 4.87 6.19 -4.64
CA ASP A 22 3.64 6.08 -5.43
C ASP A 22 3.38 7.42 -6.14
N ALA A 23 3.31 7.41 -7.48
CA ALA A 23 3.07 8.61 -8.28
C ALA A 23 1.71 9.28 -7.96
N SER A 24 0.80 8.54 -7.32
CA SER A 24 -0.47 9.06 -6.79
C SER A 24 -0.27 9.97 -5.57
N TYR A 25 0.94 10.01 -4.99
CA TYR A 25 1.28 10.81 -3.82
C TYR A 25 1.60 12.26 -4.21
N SER A 26 0.57 12.98 -4.67
CA SER A 26 0.51 14.41 -4.34
C SER A 26 0.14 14.53 -2.85
N ARG A 27 0.93 15.30 -2.10
CA ARG A 27 0.72 15.76 -0.71
C ARG A 27 -0.73 15.60 -0.23
N GLY A 28 -1.04 14.51 0.49
CA GLY A 28 -2.37 14.27 1.08
C GLY A 28 -3.30 13.31 0.33
N SER A 29 -2.81 12.57 -0.68
CA SER A 29 -3.62 11.54 -1.32
C SER A 29 -3.88 10.36 -0.38
N GLU A 30 -5.17 10.03 -0.21
CA GLU A 30 -5.64 8.84 0.51
C GLU A 30 -5.04 7.57 -0.11
N THR A 31 -4.47 6.68 0.69
CA THR A 31 -3.99 5.37 0.21
C THR A 31 -4.54 4.24 1.05
N GLY A 32 -5.15 3.24 0.40
CA GLY A 32 -5.86 2.16 1.05
C GLY A 32 -4.94 1.27 1.89
N VAL A 33 -5.33 1.03 3.14
CA VAL A 33 -4.61 0.14 4.06
C VAL A 33 -4.42 -1.25 3.47
N VAL A 34 -5.49 -1.83 2.91
CA VAL A 34 -5.47 -3.21 2.38
C VAL A 34 -4.51 -3.36 1.20
N LEU A 35 -4.47 -2.38 0.30
CA LEU A 35 -3.53 -2.42 -0.82
C LEU A 35 -2.09 -2.45 -0.31
N ARG A 36 -1.77 -1.62 0.68
CA ARG A 36 -0.40 -1.53 1.21
C ARG A 36 -0.03 -2.75 2.04
N SER A 37 -0.95 -3.30 2.83
CA SER A 37 -0.71 -4.55 3.55
C SER A 37 -0.41 -5.69 2.59
N ASN A 38 -1.14 -5.77 1.47
CA ASN A 38 -0.92 -6.79 0.44
C ASN A 38 0.42 -6.60 -0.27
N MET A 39 0.78 -5.38 -0.64
CA MET A 39 2.10 -5.10 -1.25
C MET A 39 3.26 -5.42 -0.31
N LEU A 40 3.05 -5.33 1.01
CA LEU A 40 4.02 -5.74 2.03
C LEU A 40 3.91 -7.22 2.42
N ALA A 41 2.95 -7.97 1.86
CA ALA A 41 2.61 -9.34 2.25
C ALA A 41 2.38 -9.51 3.76
N LEU A 42 1.72 -8.53 4.39
CA LEU A 42 1.40 -8.52 5.81
C LEU A 42 -0.08 -8.86 6.04
N SER A 43 -0.35 -9.57 7.14
CA SER A 43 -1.71 -9.63 7.69
C SER A 43 -2.11 -8.27 8.24
N GLU A 44 -3.42 -8.03 8.35
CA GLU A 44 -3.98 -6.81 8.93
C GLU A 44 -3.37 -6.48 10.31
N ILE A 45 -3.27 -7.48 11.19
CA ILE A 45 -2.70 -7.31 12.54
C ILE A 45 -1.24 -6.87 12.48
N LYS A 46 -0.43 -7.48 11.60
CA LYS A 46 0.99 -7.12 11.43
C LYS A 46 1.13 -5.73 10.84
N PHE A 47 0.29 -5.40 9.86
CA PHE A 47 0.28 -4.08 9.26
C PHE A 47 -0.09 -3.00 10.28
N GLN A 48 -1.13 -3.24 11.08
CA GLN A 48 -1.53 -2.35 12.15
C GLN A 48 -0.41 -2.17 13.19
N ALA A 49 0.32 -3.22 13.54
CA ALA A 49 1.47 -3.12 14.43
C ALA A 49 2.57 -2.21 13.84
N VAL A 50 2.87 -2.33 12.54
CA VAL A 50 3.81 -1.45 11.84
C VAL A 50 3.33 0.01 11.87
N CYS A 51 2.05 0.25 11.56
CA CYS A 51 1.45 1.59 11.65
C CYS A 51 1.52 2.15 13.08
N ASN A 52 1.31 1.33 14.10
CA ASN A 52 1.39 1.74 15.51
C ASN A 52 2.81 2.17 15.90
N HIS A 53 3.85 1.50 15.39
CA HIS A 53 5.24 1.95 15.57
C HIS A 53 5.52 3.32 14.94
N LEU A 54 4.75 3.68 13.92
CA LEU A 54 4.82 4.96 13.22
C LEU A 54 3.73 5.95 13.66
N SER A 55 2.97 5.67 14.72
CA SER A 55 1.84 6.50 15.18
C SER A 55 2.21 7.95 15.54
N ALA A 56 3.49 8.25 15.77
CA ALA A 56 3.96 9.62 15.97
C ALA A 56 4.04 10.45 14.68
N VAL A 57 4.04 9.80 13.51
CA VAL A 57 4.27 10.42 12.19
C VAL A 57 3.23 10.03 11.14
N LEU A 58 2.51 8.93 11.37
CA LEU A 58 1.43 8.41 10.54
C LEU A 58 0.13 8.29 11.33
N TYR A 59 -0.99 8.45 10.63
CA TYR A 59 -2.30 8.03 11.12
C TYR A 59 -3.08 7.27 10.06
N VAL A 60 -4.01 6.43 10.53
CA VAL A 60 -4.95 5.69 9.71
C VAL A 60 -6.34 6.28 9.95
N HIS A 61 -7.00 6.73 8.88
CA HIS A 61 -8.35 7.28 8.90
C HIS A 61 -9.34 6.30 8.24
N GLY A 62 -10.61 6.31 8.66
CA GLY A 62 -11.65 5.46 8.07
C GLY A 62 -11.43 3.95 8.30
N HIS A 63 -10.68 3.59 9.34
CA HIS A 63 -10.47 2.19 9.68
C HIS A 63 -11.78 1.60 10.21
N GLY A 64 -12.30 0.56 9.54
CA GLY A 64 -13.59 -0.05 9.86
C GLY A 64 -14.77 0.48 9.06
N ASP A 65 -14.58 1.46 8.17
CA ASP A 65 -15.64 1.87 7.24
C ASP A 65 -15.89 0.73 6.25
N SER A 66 -17.13 0.27 6.19
CA SER A 66 -17.55 -0.74 5.22
C SER A 66 -17.47 -0.15 3.82
N PHE A 67 -16.72 -0.79 2.92
CA PHE A 67 -16.78 -0.47 1.51
C PHE A 67 -18.15 -0.88 0.97
N ASP A 68 -19.00 0.09 0.67
CA ASP A 68 -20.32 -0.15 0.11
C ASP A 68 -20.22 -0.29 -1.42
N SER A 69 -20.22 -1.53 -1.88
CA SER A 69 -20.16 -1.85 -3.31
C SER A 69 -21.38 -1.38 -4.10
N THR A 70 -22.51 -1.10 -3.43
CA THR A 70 -23.74 -0.66 -4.09
C THR A 70 -23.66 0.76 -4.64
N GLN A 71 -22.70 1.56 -4.17
CA GLN A 71 -22.46 2.93 -4.64
C GLN A 71 -21.87 2.99 -6.06
N PHE A 72 -21.35 1.87 -6.58
CA PHE A 72 -20.61 1.82 -7.84
C PHE A 72 -21.37 1.20 -9.01
N GLY A 73 -22.62 0.77 -8.76
CA GLY A 73 -23.51 0.27 -9.79
C GLY A 73 -24.25 -0.99 -9.37
N ASP A 74 -25.20 -1.40 -10.21
CA ASP A 74 -25.92 -2.65 -10.03
C ASP A 74 -24.95 -3.83 -10.18
N ILE A 75 -24.63 -4.48 -9.05
CA ILE A 75 -23.77 -5.67 -8.98
C ILE A 75 -24.32 -6.85 -9.80
N ASN A 76 -25.61 -6.81 -10.16
CA ASN A 76 -26.25 -7.84 -10.97
C ASN A 76 -26.06 -7.58 -12.48
N ARG A 77 -25.50 -6.44 -12.86
CA ARG A 77 -25.24 -6.12 -14.26
C ARG A 77 -24.05 -6.93 -14.76
N PRO A 78 -24.15 -7.64 -15.90
CA PRO A 78 -23.01 -8.40 -16.42
C PRO A 78 -21.85 -7.47 -16.77
N PHE A 79 -20.62 -7.92 -16.51
CA PHE A 79 -19.39 -7.13 -16.65
C PHE A 79 -19.26 -6.43 -18.01
N GLN A 80 -19.63 -7.12 -19.09
CA GLN A 80 -19.60 -6.60 -20.47
C GLN A 80 -20.48 -5.37 -20.72
N HIS A 81 -21.44 -5.09 -19.83
CA HIS A 81 -22.32 -3.91 -19.92
C HIS A 81 -21.89 -2.79 -18.97
N ILE A 82 -20.80 -2.97 -18.22
CA ILE A 82 -20.23 -1.93 -17.35
C ILE A 82 -19.30 -1.06 -18.18
N ALA A 83 -19.49 0.25 -18.12
CA ALA A 83 -18.61 1.18 -18.82
C ALA A 83 -17.16 1.07 -18.26
N PRO A 84 -16.12 1.05 -19.13
CA PRO A 84 -14.73 0.98 -18.67
C PRO A 84 -14.35 2.07 -17.66
N SER A 85 -14.91 3.28 -17.81
CA SER A 85 -14.71 4.39 -16.88
C SER A 85 -15.22 4.10 -15.46
N ALA A 86 -16.35 3.38 -15.34
CA ALA A 86 -16.89 2.98 -14.04
C ALA A 86 -15.98 1.95 -13.34
N ILE A 87 -15.43 1.00 -14.10
CA ILE A 87 -14.46 0.01 -13.58
C ILE A 87 -13.19 0.72 -13.09
N ILE A 88 -12.69 1.67 -13.86
CA ILE A 88 -11.51 2.47 -13.49
C ILE A 88 -11.79 3.28 -12.21
N GLY A 89 -12.95 3.95 -12.14
CA GLY A 89 -13.38 4.71 -10.95
C GLY A 89 -13.47 3.83 -9.71
N LEU A 90 -14.17 2.69 -9.82
CA LEU A 90 -14.28 1.70 -8.73
C LEU A 90 -12.90 1.21 -8.28
N SER A 91 -12.03 0.86 -9.23
CA SER A 91 -10.67 0.40 -8.93
C SER A 91 -9.87 1.47 -8.19
N PHE A 92 -10.04 2.72 -8.55
CA PHE A 92 -9.39 3.85 -7.89
C PHE A 92 -9.88 4.03 -6.46
N ASP A 93 -11.19 4.00 -6.23
CA ASP A 93 -11.77 4.15 -4.89
C ASP A 93 -11.41 2.98 -3.96
N ILE A 94 -11.46 1.74 -4.46
CA ILE A 94 -10.99 0.57 -3.71
C ILE A 94 -9.51 0.74 -3.31
N ARG A 95 -8.65 1.13 -4.26
CA ARG A 95 -7.22 1.34 -4.01
C ARG A 95 -6.95 2.42 -2.96
N ARG A 96 -7.83 3.43 -2.84
CA ARG A 96 -7.66 4.56 -1.93
C ARG A 96 -8.25 4.35 -0.55
N ARG A 97 -9.34 3.59 -0.43
CA ARG A 97 -10.19 3.58 0.77
C ARG A 97 -10.37 2.22 1.42
N LEU A 98 -10.07 1.12 0.74
CA LEU A 98 -10.32 -0.19 1.30
C LEU A 98 -9.48 -0.42 2.58
N GLY A 99 -10.19 -0.66 3.70
CA GLY A 99 -9.62 -0.83 5.03
C GLY A 99 -9.17 0.46 5.72
N GLY A 100 -9.55 1.62 5.17
CA GLY A 100 -9.11 2.94 5.62
C GLY A 100 -7.96 3.48 4.79
N SER A 101 -7.49 4.67 5.17
CA SER A 101 -6.51 5.45 4.43
C SER A 101 -5.36 5.92 5.33
N ILE A 102 -4.13 5.84 4.82
CA ILE A 102 -2.90 6.17 5.57
C ILE A 102 -2.39 7.55 5.18
N TYR A 103 -2.01 8.34 6.18
CA TYR A 103 -1.52 9.70 6.01
C TYR A 103 -0.34 10.02 6.92
N PHE A 104 0.53 10.93 6.47
CA PHE A 104 1.48 11.60 7.33
C PHE A 104 0.82 12.73 8.11
N TYR A 105 1.09 12.84 9.41
CA TYR A 105 0.68 14.00 10.21
C TYR A 105 1.35 15.29 9.72
N HIS A 106 2.62 15.20 9.29
CA HIS A 106 3.42 16.35 8.92
C HIS A 106 4.19 16.12 7.63
N LYS A 107 4.14 17.10 6.72
CA LYS A 107 4.92 17.11 5.48
C LYS A 107 6.42 16.98 5.75
N SER A 108 6.91 17.56 6.86
CA SER A 108 8.32 17.56 7.22
C SER A 108 8.92 16.17 7.37
N PHE A 109 8.13 15.17 7.77
CA PHE A 109 8.60 13.79 7.87
C PHE A 109 8.75 13.14 6.49
N TRP A 110 7.80 13.38 5.58
CA TRP A 110 7.95 12.97 4.19
C TRP A 110 9.18 13.63 3.54
N ASP A 111 9.35 14.95 3.73
CA ASP A 111 10.51 15.70 3.21
C ASP A 111 11.83 15.17 3.78
N PHE A 112 11.82 14.72 5.04
CA PHE A 112 12.98 14.07 5.66
C PHE A 112 13.30 12.74 4.96
N LEU A 113 12.32 11.86 4.76
CA LEU A 113 12.53 10.52 4.20
C LEU A 113 13.07 10.54 2.76
N ILE A 114 12.69 11.53 1.96
CA ILE A 114 13.11 11.62 0.55
C ILE A 114 14.43 12.36 0.34
N ASP A 115 14.93 13.07 1.37
CA ASP A 115 16.15 13.86 1.30
C ASP A 115 17.34 13.05 1.83
N PRO A 116 18.26 12.60 0.97
CA PRO A 116 19.40 11.79 1.38
C PRO A 116 20.36 12.52 2.33
N THR A 117 20.42 13.85 2.26
CA THR A 117 21.29 14.66 3.13
C THR A 117 20.76 14.72 4.55
N ARG A 118 19.43 14.63 4.73
CA ARG A 118 18.77 14.73 6.03
C ARG A 118 18.53 13.37 6.67
N SER A 119 18.17 12.36 5.89
CA SER A 119 17.74 11.05 6.41
C SER A 119 18.83 9.98 6.45
N GLY A 120 19.94 10.16 5.72
CA GLY A 120 21.04 9.20 5.71
C GLY A 120 20.58 7.78 5.40
N THR A 121 20.75 6.86 6.35
CA THR A 121 20.35 5.44 6.19
C THR A 121 18.84 5.22 6.17
N PHE A 122 18.03 6.20 6.56
CA PHE A 122 16.57 6.15 6.49
C PHE A 122 16.02 6.69 5.17
N CYS A 123 16.90 7.13 4.27
CA CYS A 123 16.51 7.68 2.98
C CYS A 123 15.87 6.61 2.10
N VAL A 124 14.58 6.75 1.84
CA VAL A 124 13.78 5.78 1.07
C VAL A 124 13.94 5.92 -0.44
N THR A 125 14.53 7.03 -0.89
CA THR A 125 14.82 7.32 -2.31
C THR A 125 16.27 6.98 -2.69
N SER A 126 17.07 6.47 -1.74
CA SER A 126 18.44 6.05 -2.02
C SER A 126 18.46 4.83 -2.96
N PRO A 127 19.48 4.68 -3.84
CA PRO A 127 19.57 3.52 -4.73
C PRO A 127 19.51 2.16 -4.00
N PRO A 128 20.15 1.96 -2.82
CA PRO A 128 20.01 0.72 -2.07
C PRO A 128 18.59 0.47 -1.56
N ALA A 129 17.88 1.52 -1.11
CA ALA A 129 16.50 1.39 -0.66
C ALA A 129 15.55 1.05 -1.82
N ALA A 130 15.77 1.65 -3.00
CA ALA A 130 15.02 1.36 -4.21
C ALA A 130 15.22 -0.09 -4.68
N ASP A 131 16.46 -0.58 -4.69
CA ASP A 131 16.78 -1.97 -5.05
C ASP A 131 16.16 -2.98 -4.06
N ALA A 132 16.25 -2.70 -2.75
CA ALA A 132 15.62 -3.54 -1.73
C ALA A 132 14.09 -3.58 -1.88
N TYR A 133 13.46 -2.43 -2.15
CA TYR A 133 12.03 -2.33 -2.39
C TYR A 133 11.61 -3.09 -3.65
N TYR A 134 12.35 -2.93 -4.76
CA TYR A 134 12.10 -3.66 -6.01
C TYR A 134 12.17 -5.18 -5.80
N LYS A 135 13.21 -5.67 -5.12
CA LYS A 135 13.37 -7.09 -4.79
C LYS A 135 12.22 -7.62 -3.94
N HIS A 136 11.76 -6.83 -2.96
CA HIS A 136 10.59 -7.18 -2.16
C HIS A 136 9.34 -7.30 -3.04
N CYS A 137 9.03 -6.30 -3.86
CA CYS A 137 7.89 -6.34 -4.78
C CYS A 137 7.94 -7.55 -5.71
N LEU A 138 9.10 -7.84 -6.30
CA LEU A 138 9.29 -9.01 -7.16
C LEU A 138 9.01 -10.31 -6.40
N SER A 139 9.51 -10.45 -5.18
CA SER A 139 9.27 -11.65 -4.36
C SER A 139 7.79 -11.87 -4.04
N VAL A 140 7.06 -10.77 -3.78
CA VAL A 140 5.62 -10.80 -3.51
C VAL A 140 4.84 -11.21 -4.74
N VAL A 141 5.17 -10.66 -5.92
CA VAL A 141 4.54 -11.03 -7.19
C VAL A 141 4.73 -12.51 -7.49
N LEU A 142 5.97 -13.01 -7.43
CA LEU A 142 6.28 -14.42 -7.69
C LEU A 142 5.50 -15.36 -6.77
N LYS A 143 5.39 -15.02 -5.48
CA LYS A 143 4.60 -15.79 -4.50
C LYS A 143 3.10 -15.82 -4.85
N TYR A 144 2.54 -14.70 -5.29
CA TYR A 144 1.14 -14.67 -5.71
C TYR A 144 0.92 -15.45 -7.01
N GLU A 145 1.82 -15.34 -7.99
CA GLU A 145 1.73 -16.13 -9.24
C GLU A 145 1.74 -17.64 -8.97
N GLU A 146 2.59 -18.12 -8.07
CA GLU A 146 2.59 -19.52 -7.63
C GLU A 146 1.24 -19.93 -6.99
N SER A 147 0.59 -19.00 -6.30
CA SER A 147 -0.70 -19.23 -5.62
C SER A 147 -1.88 -19.29 -6.61
N TYR A 148 -1.79 -18.59 -7.74
CA TYR A 148 -2.84 -18.53 -8.77
C TYR A 148 -2.59 -19.49 -9.94
N SER A 149 -2.03 -20.68 -9.71
CA SER A 149 -1.92 -21.70 -10.77
C SER A 149 -3.29 -22.06 -11.35
N LEU A 150 -3.71 -21.35 -12.40
CA LEU A 150 -4.89 -21.62 -13.18
C LEU A 150 -4.60 -22.88 -13.98
N ARG A 151 -4.91 -24.05 -13.42
CA ARG A 151 -5.03 -25.28 -14.20
C ARG A 151 -6.26 -25.13 -15.09
N GLY A 152 -6.07 -24.60 -16.28
CA GLY A 152 -7.06 -24.73 -17.34
C GLY A 152 -7.25 -26.22 -17.63
N SER A 153 -8.43 -26.76 -17.34
CA SER A 153 -8.91 -27.99 -17.98
C SER A 153 -9.19 -27.61 -19.43
N GLY A 154 -8.16 -27.66 -20.27
CA GLY A 154 -8.31 -27.43 -21.70
C GLY A 154 -9.22 -28.50 -22.30
N GLU A 155 -10.52 -28.25 -22.30
CA GLU A 155 -11.46 -28.85 -23.23
C GLU A 155 -11.80 -27.76 -24.23
N VAL A 156 -11.19 -27.87 -25.42
CA VAL A 156 -11.56 -27.15 -26.64
C VAL A 156 -12.43 -28.07 -27.46
#